data_AF-A0AAD9N812-F1
#
_entry.id   AF-A0AAD9N812-F1
#
_cell.length_a   1.000
_cell.length_b   1.000
_cell.length_c   1.000
_cell.angle_alpha   90.00
_cell.angle_beta   90.00
_cell.angle_gamma   90.00
#
_symmetry.space_group_name_H-M   'P 1'
#
loop_
_entity.id
_entity.type
_entity.pdbx_description
1 polymer ?
#
loop_
_entity_poly.entity_id
_entity_poly.type
_entity_poly.pdbx_seq_one_letter_code
_entity_poly.pdbx_strand_id
1 'polypeptide(L)'
;MCQTIHKINTLTGLTLFVNKRCALPSECSMEMVGCHNTNRPGIQLCISCCNYDDCNQPSSSSSQKVVIQHSTFTSYSTSTSFSIMYYRVEIVNWLLLLLLCMFSVRQI
;
A
#
# COMPACT_ATOMS: atom_id res chain seq x y z
N MET A 1 -15.42 -13.80 10.45
CA MET A 1 -14.29 -13.12 9.78
C MET A 1 -13.36 -12.57 10.84
N CYS A 2 -12.10 -12.36 10.47
CA CYS A 2 -11.09 -11.82 11.36
C CYS A 2 -10.88 -10.35 11.04
N GLN A 3 -10.79 -9.52 12.08
CA GLN A 3 -10.44 -8.11 12.00
C GLN A 3 -9.11 -7.88 12.71
N THR A 4 -8.26 -7.05 12.11
CA THR A 4 -7.03 -6.57 12.73
C THR A 4 -7.06 -5.05 12.78
N ILE A 5 -6.82 -4.48 13.95
CA ILE A 5 -6.76 -3.04 14.19
C ILE A 5 -5.33 -2.68 14.60
N HIS A 6 -4.66 -1.90 13.78
CA HIS A 6 -3.34 -1.34 14.04
C HIS A 6 -3.48 0.11 14.49
N LYS A 7 -2.98 0.42 15.67
CA LYS A 7 -2.80 1.80 16.12
C LYS A 7 -1.36 2.21 15.85
N ILE A 8 -1.16 3.20 15.01
CA ILE A 8 0.15 3.62 14.53
C ILE A 8 0.39 5.06 14.95
N ASN A 9 1.61 5.35 15.39
CA ASN A 9 2.09 6.71 15.55
C ASN A 9 2.57 7.22 14.19
N THR A 10 1.87 8.19 13.61
CA THR A 10 2.16 8.68 12.24
C THR A 10 3.43 9.51 12.15
N LEU A 11 3.93 10.06 13.27
CA LEU A 11 5.16 10.85 13.31
C LEU A 11 6.40 9.95 13.23
N THR A 12 6.33 8.78 13.86
CA THR A 12 7.46 7.82 13.97
C THR A 12 7.30 6.61 13.05
N GLY A 13 6.09 6.37 12.53
CA GLY A 13 5.73 5.14 11.82
C GLY A 13 5.62 3.90 12.73
N LEU A 14 5.81 4.04 14.04
CA LEU A 14 5.81 2.91 14.97
C LEU A 14 4.40 2.42 15.26
N THR A 15 4.23 1.10 15.30
CA THR A 15 3.00 0.49 15.78
C THR A 15 2.95 0.59 17.30
N LEU A 16 1.93 1.27 17.80
CA LEU A 16 1.67 1.43 19.23
C LEU A 16 0.93 0.21 19.80
N PHE A 17 0.01 -0.35 19.01
CA PHE A 17 -0.86 -1.43 19.45
C PHE A 17 -1.46 -2.19 18.26
N VAL A 18 -1.64 -3.51 18.42
CA VAL A 18 -2.33 -4.36 17.46
C VAL A 18 -3.40 -5.14 18.20
N ASN A 19 -4.66 -5.04 17.76
CA ASN A 19 -5.76 -5.87 18.25
C ASN A 19 -6.25 -6.79 17.16
N LYS A 20 -6.46 -8.06 17.48
CA LYS A 20 -6.96 -9.08 16.56
C LYS A 20 -8.18 -9.72 17.20
N ARG A 21 -9.30 -9.74 16.47
CA ARG A 21 -10.55 -10.31 16.97
C ARG A 21 -11.39 -10.88 15.85
N CYS A 22 -12.30 -11.79 16.21
CA CYS A 22 -13.43 -12.11 15.36
C CYS A 22 -14.35 -10.90 15.26
N ALA A 23 -14.87 -10.63 14.07
CA ALA A 23 -15.75 -9.50 13.80
C ALA A 23 -16.94 -9.94 12.93
N LEU A 24 -18.01 -9.15 12.99
CA LEU A 24 -19.17 -9.29 12.12
C LEU A 24 -18.90 -8.64 10.75
N PRO A 25 -19.61 -9.07 9.67
CA PRO A 25 -19.52 -8.42 8.35
C PRO A 25 -19.75 -6.91 8.38
N SER A 26 -20.65 -6.43 9.24
CA SER A 26 -20.94 -5.01 9.41
C SER A 26 -19.76 -4.20 9.96
N GLU A 27 -18.88 -4.83 10.74
CA GLU A 27 -17.67 -4.20 11.31
C GLU A 27 -16.49 -4.19 10.33
N CYS A 28 -16.65 -4.85 9.18
CA CYS A 28 -15.69 -4.93 8.08
C CYS A 28 -16.27 -4.33 6.79
N SER A 29 -17.17 -3.37 6.91
CA SER A 29 -17.68 -2.61 5.76
C SER A 29 -16.54 -1.81 5.09
N MET A 30 -16.76 -1.44 3.83
CA MET A 30 -15.79 -0.66 3.04
C MET A 30 -15.45 0.70 3.66
N GLU A 31 -16.35 1.24 4.48
CA GLU A 31 -16.14 2.51 5.19
C GLU A 31 -15.24 2.35 6.42
N MET A 32 -15.29 1.19 7.07
CA MET A 32 -14.53 0.89 8.28
C MET A 32 -13.12 0.40 7.95
N VAL A 33 -12.96 -0.38 6.88
CA VAL A 33 -11.66 -0.90 6.42
C VAL A 33 -10.81 0.23 5.85
N GLY A 34 -9.53 0.26 6.22
CA GLY A 34 -8.59 1.31 5.83
C GLY A 34 -8.00 2.03 7.04
N CYS A 35 -7.28 3.12 6.77
CA CYS A 35 -6.60 3.90 7.79
C CYS A 35 -7.30 5.23 8.07
N HIS A 36 -7.72 5.43 9.31
CA HIS A 36 -8.48 6.57 9.78
C HIS A 36 -7.69 7.37 10.80
N ASN A 37 -7.70 8.69 10.65
CA ASN A 37 -7.12 9.57 11.66
C ASN A 37 -7.97 9.52 12.93
N THR A 38 -7.32 9.55 14.08
CA THR A 38 -8.03 9.64 15.36
C THR A 38 -8.13 11.09 15.84
N ASN A 39 -8.92 11.33 16.87
CA ASN A 39 -8.98 12.63 17.55
C ASN A 39 -7.65 13.03 18.22
N ARG A 40 -6.67 12.12 18.29
CA ARG A 40 -5.34 12.39 18.82
C ARG A 40 -4.36 12.65 17.67
N PRO A 41 -3.71 13.81 17.62
CA PRO A 41 -2.73 14.11 16.58
C PRO A 41 -1.57 13.13 16.64
N GLY A 42 -1.05 12.76 15.47
CA GLY A 42 0.03 11.78 15.39
C GLY A 42 -0.41 10.33 15.60
N ILE A 43 -1.72 10.04 15.72
CA ILE A 43 -2.23 8.67 15.89
C ILE A 43 -3.26 8.34 14.80
N GLN A 44 -3.02 7.24 14.10
CA GLN A 44 -3.88 6.67 13.07
C GLN A 44 -4.29 5.24 13.43
N LEU A 45 -5.52 4.86 13.08
CA LEU A 45 -6.05 3.51 13.23
C LEU A 45 -6.21 2.89 11.84
N CYS A 46 -5.53 1.78 11.58
CA CYS A 46 -5.67 1.01 10.35
C CYS A 46 -6.40 -0.30 10.64
N ILE A 47 -7.51 -0.53 9.92
CA ILE A 47 -8.38 -1.69 10.08
C ILE A 47 -8.28 -2.54 8.82
N SER A 48 -7.99 -3.83 8.97
CA SER A 48 -8.04 -4.83 7.91
C SER A 48 -8.92 -6.01 8.30
N CYS A 49 -9.53 -6.65 7.30
CA CYS A 49 -10.39 -7.81 7.50
C CYS A 49 -10.08 -8.92 6.51
N CYS A 50 -10.26 -10.17 6.94
CA CYS A 50 -10.07 -11.37 6.13
C CYS A 50 -11.09 -12.46 6.51
N ASN A 51 -11.41 -13.32 5.54
CA ASN A 51 -12.50 -14.29 5.59
C ASN A 51 -12.06 -15.75 5.63
N TYR A 52 -10.74 -16.00 5.70
CA TYR A 52 -10.16 -17.34 5.82
C TYR A 52 -9.63 -17.57 7.24
N ASP A 53 -9.49 -18.83 7.63
CA ASP A 53 -9.02 -19.20 8.96
C ASP A 53 -7.56 -18.78 9.18
N ASP A 54 -7.24 -18.36 10.40
CA ASP A 54 -5.91 -17.92 10.85
C ASP A 54 -5.24 -16.82 9.99
N CYS A 55 -6.05 -16.10 9.21
CA CYS A 55 -5.59 -15.09 8.26
C CYS A 55 -4.86 -13.89 8.87
N ASN A 56 -5.08 -13.63 10.16
CA ASN A 56 -4.48 -12.54 10.89
C ASN A 56 -3.33 -12.98 11.80
N GLN A 57 -2.69 -14.14 11.60
CA GLN A 57 -1.53 -14.54 12.40
C GLN A 57 -0.30 -13.63 12.14
N PRO A 58 0.53 -13.34 13.17
CA PRO A 58 1.77 -12.61 12.95
C PRO A 58 2.76 -13.44 12.11
N SER A 59 3.43 -12.82 11.15
CA SER A 59 4.51 -13.45 10.38
C SER A 59 5.62 -13.93 11.31
N SER A 60 6.04 -15.19 11.17
CA SER A 60 7.01 -15.88 12.04
C SER A 60 8.48 -15.48 11.84
N SER A 61 8.79 -14.54 10.95
CA SER A 61 10.15 -14.10 10.65
C SER A 61 10.56 -12.83 11.43
N SER A 62 11.29 -13.05 12.52
CA SER A 62 12.28 -12.23 13.25
C SER A 62 12.65 -10.80 12.80
N SER A 63 11.69 -9.98 12.41
CA SER A 63 11.80 -8.54 12.26
C SER A 63 10.40 -7.98 12.38
N GLN A 64 10.11 -7.26 13.47
CA GLN A 64 8.83 -6.57 13.69
C GLN A 64 8.64 -5.37 12.74
N LYS A 65 8.93 -5.55 11.45
CA LYS A 65 8.34 -4.74 10.40
C LYS A 65 6.97 -5.35 10.17
N VAL A 66 5.96 -4.74 10.79
CA VAL A 66 4.57 -5.04 10.53
C VAL A 66 4.37 -4.95 9.01
N VAL A 67 4.30 -6.10 8.35
CA VAL A 67 3.86 -6.19 6.97
C VAL A 67 2.39 -5.86 7.04
N ILE A 68 2.05 -4.60 6.75
CA ILE A 68 0.71 -4.25 6.31
C ILE A 68 0.53 -5.07 5.04
N GLN A 69 -0.05 -6.27 5.15
CA GLN A 69 -0.62 -6.92 3.99
C GLN A 69 -1.78 -6.02 3.58
N HIS A 70 -1.46 -5.11 2.66
CA HIS A 70 -2.45 -4.47 1.81
C HIS A 70 -3.20 -5.61 1.12
N SER A 71 -4.23 -6.15 1.75
CA SER A 71 -5.41 -6.54 1.00
C SER A 71 -5.75 -5.29 0.21
N THR A 72 -5.58 -5.38 -1.11
CA THR A 72 -5.77 -4.32 -2.09
C THR A 72 -7.17 -3.75 -1.98
N PHE A 73 -7.35 -2.87 -1.01
CA PHE A 73 -8.39 -1.87 -0.96
C PHE A 73 -7.66 -0.56 -1.14
N THR A 74 -7.78 -0.05 -2.37
CA THR A 74 -7.51 1.31 -2.78
C THR A 74 -8.28 2.26 -1.87
N SER A 75 -7.72 2.56 -0.71
CA SER A 75 -8.04 3.79 0.01
C SER A 75 -7.56 4.93 -0.87
N TYR A 76 -8.47 5.54 -1.63
CA TYR A 76 -8.28 6.81 -2.31
C TYR A 76 -8.03 7.90 -1.25
N SER A 77 -6.83 7.89 -0.68
CA SER A 77 -6.24 9.07 -0.10
C SER A 77 -5.74 9.89 -1.28
N THR A 78 -6.31 11.07 -1.49
CA THR A 78 -5.82 12.08 -2.43
C THR A 78 -4.41 12.50 -2.03
N SER A 79 -3.43 11.68 -2.39
CA SER A 79 -2.02 12.03 -2.43
C SER A 79 -1.66 12.24 -3.89
N THR A 80 -1.27 13.47 -4.19
CA THR A 80 -0.80 13.99 -5.48
C THR A 80 -0.10 12.95 -6.35
N SER A 81 -0.56 12.82 -7.60
CA SER A 81 -0.05 11.95 -8.66
C SER A 81 1.47 11.80 -8.69
N PHE A 82 1.96 10.64 -8.28
CA PHE A 82 3.27 10.13 -8.68
C PHE A 82 3.09 8.90 -9.58
N SER A 83 2.48 9.11 -10.75
CA SER A 83 2.43 8.11 -11.84
C SER A 83 3.07 8.62 -13.14
N ILE A 84 4.03 9.55 -13.05
CA ILE A 84 4.72 10.10 -14.24
C ILE A 84 6.13 9.50 -14.44
N MET A 85 6.58 8.59 -13.58
CA MET A 85 7.99 8.15 -13.54
C MET A 85 8.24 6.69 -13.97
N TYR A 86 7.31 6.06 -14.70
CA TYR A 86 7.58 4.75 -15.35
C TYR A 86 7.33 4.74 -16.87
N TYR A 87 6.48 5.64 -17.39
CA TYR A 87 6.23 5.74 -18.84
C TYR A 87 7.31 6.51 -19.62
N ARG A 88 8.24 7.21 -18.96
CA ARG A 88 9.26 8.02 -19.65
C ARG A 88 10.49 7.25 -20.12
N VAL A 89 10.74 6.03 -19.63
CA VAL A 89 11.95 5.27 -20.03
C VAL A 89 11.77 4.58 -21.38
N GLU A 90 10.59 4.02 -21.66
CA GLU A 90 10.30 3.35 -22.94
C GLU A 90 10.38 4.33 -24.12
N ILE A 91 9.74 5.51 -24.02
CA ILE A 91 9.69 6.47 -25.14
C ILE A 91 11.09 7.02 -25.50
N VAL A 92 11.93 7.28 -24.50
CA VAL A 92 13.30 7.76 -24.75
C VAL A 92 14.15 6.67 -25.42
N ASN A 93 13.96 5.40 -25.04
CA ASN A 93 14.65 4.28 -25.67
C ASN A 93 14.25 4.11 -27.15
N TRP A 94 12.95 4.22 -27.47
CA TRP A 94 12.45 4.16 -28.85
C TRP A 94 12.93 5.34 -29.71
N LEU A 95 12.97 6.55 -29.17
CA LEU A 95 13.50 7.73 -29.88
C LEU A 95 15.00 7.62 -30.16
N LEU A 96 15.78 7.08 -29.23
CA LEU A 96 17.22 6.87 -29.43
C LEU A 96 17.50 5.81 -30.51
N LEU A 97 16.71 4.72 -30.53
CA LEU A 97 16.78 3.68 -31.56
C LEU A 97 16.43 4.22 -32.96
N LEU A 98 15.39 5.06 -33.07
CA LEU A 98 15.02 5.70 -34.34
C LEU A 98 16.12 6.64 -34.85
N LEU A 99 16.74 7.43 -33.97
CA LEU A 99 17.84 8.31 -34.36
C LEU A 99 19.05 7.51 -34.88
N LEU A 100 19.43 6.42 -34.21
CA LEU A 100 20.54 5.57 -34.66
C LEU A 100 20.25 4.94 -36.04
N CYS A 101 19.01 4.49 -36.30
CA CYS A 101 18.62 3.98 -37.62
C CYS A 101 18.75 5.05 -38.72
N MET A 102 18.36 6.29 -38.47
CA MET A 102 18.46 7.37 -39.46
C MET A 102 19.91 7.73 -39.81
N PHE A 103 20.84 7.63 -38.85
CA PHE A 103 22.27 7.85 -39.14
C PHE A 103 22.91 6.71 -39.94
N SER A 104 22.50 5.45 -39.73
CA SER A 104 23.02 4.31 -40.50
C SER A 104 22.66 4.31 -41.99
N VAL A 105 21.58 5.00 -42.38
CA VAL A 105 21.15 5.08 -43.79
C VAL A 105 21.94 6.14 -44.59
N ARG A 106 22.67 7.03 -43.92
CA ARG A 106 23.36 8.16 -44.58
C ARG A 106 24.85 7.90 -44.90
N GLN A 107 25.34 6.67 -44.74
CA GLN A 107 26.73 6.28 -45.03
C GLN A 107 26.88 5.15 -46.09
N ILE A 108 25.86 4.94 -46.94
CA ILE A 108 25.96 4.18 -48.19
C ILE A 108 25.63 5.15 -49.33
#